data_AF-Q4L9C6-F1
#
_entry.id   AF-Q4L9C6-F1
#
_cell.length_a   1.000
_cell.length_b   1.000
_cell.length_c   1.000
_cell.angle_alpha   90.00
_cell.angle_beta   90.00
_cell.angle_gamma   90.00
#
_symmetry.space_group_name_H-M   'P 1'
#
loop_
_entity.id
_entity.type
_entity.pdbx_description
1 polymer ?
#
loop_
_entity_poly.entity_id
_entity_poly.type
_entity_poly.pdbx_seq_one_letter_code
_entity_poly.pdbx_strand_id
1 'polypeptide(L)'
;MIGQIEGYGFRDTIDYILKQEGIVPNYQVEVEDSSAILKLVAMNIGISFTPKQALRNLDKQIVAIPINNEHCYREIGLAYKKSHYFTEVASSFKTFVTDYFQNHIN
;
A
#
# COMPACT_ATOMS: atom_id res chain seq x y z
N MET A 1 -4.75 7.91 14.70
CA MET A 1 -4.52 6.97 13.58
C MET A 1 -3.14 6.36 13.73
N ILE A 2 -2.97 5.11 13.31
CA ILE A 2 -1.67 4.46 13.17
C ILE A 2 -1.29 4.54 11.69
N GLY A 3 -0.06 4.94 11.38
CA GLY A 3 0.38 5.08 10.00
C GLY A 3 1.85 4.75 9.81
N GLN A 4 2.29 4.78 8.56
CA GLN A 4 3.72 4.81 8.29
C GLN A 4 4.30 6.19 8.61
N ILE A 5 5.60 6.22 8.91
CA ILE A 5 6.34 7.48 9.03
C ILE A 5 6.28 8.26 7.70
N GLU A 6 6.37 9.58 7.80
CA GLU A 6 6.36 10.49 6.63
C GLU A 6 7.46 10.13 5.61
N GLY A 7 7.16 10.30 4.32
CA GLY A 7 8.07 9.98 3.20
C GLY A 7 7.97 8.54 2.68
N TYR A 8 7.13 7.71 3.29
CA TYR A 8 6.75 6.42 2.72
C TYR A 8 5.62 6.61 1.72
N GLY A 9 5.79 6.10 0.49
CA GLY A 9 4.86 6.39 -0.60
C GLY A 9 3.39 5.99 -0.33
N PHE A 10 3.11 5.04 0.55
CA PHE A 10 1.72 4.73 0.95
C PHE A 10 1.15 5.79 1.90
N ARG A 11 1.93 6.26 2.88
CA ARG A 11 1.57 7.39 3.76
C ARG A 11 1.27 8.63 2.92
N ASP A 12 2.17 8.99 2.01
CA ASP A 12 2.00 10.16 1.15
C ASP A 12 0.73 10.06 0.27
N THR A 13 0.40 8.85 -0.20
CA THR A 13 -0.83 8.61 -0.98
C THR A 13 -2.08 8.83 -0.13
N ILE A 14 -2.12 8.30 1.09
CA ILE A 14 -3.26 8.47 2.00
C ILE A 14 -3.41 9.95 2.41
N ASP A 15 -2.32 10.62 2.75
CA ASP A 15 -2.33 12.05 3.10
C ASP A 15 -2.84 12.89 1.92
N TYR A 16 -2.41 12.59 0.70
CA TYR A 16 -2.92 13.25 -0.50
C TYR A 16 -4.43 13.06 -0.68
N ILE A 17 -4.93 11.82 -0.58
CA ILE A 17 -6.36 11.52 -0.73
C ILE A 17 -7.18 12.24 0.34
N LEU A 18 -6.79 12.12 1.62
CA LEU A 18 -7.51 12.77 2.72
C LEU A 18 -7.52 14.29 2.59
N LYS A 19 -6.42 14.88 2.12
CA LYS A 19 -6.33 16.32 1.86
C LYS A 19 -7.32 16.78 0.78
N GLN A 20 -7.57 15.99 -0.27
CA GLN A 20 -8.59 16.33 -1.28
C GLN A 20 -10.00 16.38 -0.68
N GLU A 21 -10.25 15.58 0.37
CA GLU A 21 -11.51 15.56 1.11
C GLU A 21 -11.56 16.60 2.25
N GLY A 22 -10.55 17.47 2.38
CA GLY A 22 -10.45 18.47 3.44
C GLY A 22 -10.13 17.90 4.83
N ILE A 23 -9.63 16.66 4.89
CA ILE A 23 -9.30 15.95 6.14
C ILE A 23 -7.80 16.07 6.39
N VAL A 24 -7.42 16.50 7.60
CA VAL A 24 -6.03 16.45 8.08
C VAL A 24 -5.90 15.25 9.03
N PRO A 25 -5.17 14.18 8.66
CA PRO A 25 -5.01 13.03 9.53
C PRO A 25 -4.18 13.35 10.77
N ASN A 26 -4.61 12.84 11.93
CA ASN A 26 -3.84 12.90 13.18
C ASN A 26 -3.21 11.54 13.49
N TYR A 27 -1.90 11.44 13.25
CA TYR A 27 -1.11 10.25 13.51
C TYR A 27 -0.65 10.24 14.98
N GLN A 28 -1.11 9.24 15.73
CA GLN A 28 -0.75 9.04 17.14
C GLN A 28 0.39 8.05 17.31
N VAL A 29 0.56 7.16 16.32
CA VAL A 29 1.63 6.17 16.26
C VAL A 29 2.10 6.09 14.82
N GLU A 30 3.41 6.20 14.63
CA GLU A 30 4.06 6.05 13.32
C GLU A 30 5.10 4.94 13.39
N VAL A 31 5.11 4.05 12.40
CA VAL A 31 6.03 2.90 12.31
C VAL A 31 6.44 2.63 10.87
N GLU A 32 7.64 2.11 10.62
CA GLU A 32 8.09 1.84 9.25
C GLU A 32 7.42 0.62 8.62
N ASP A 33 7.30 -0.46 9.39
CA ASP A 33 6.80 -1.75 8.91
C ASP A 33 5.27 -1.83 8.90
N SER A 34 4.71 -2.04 7.71
CA SER A 34 3.27 -2.24 7.51
C SER A 34 2.69 -3.44 8.29
N SER A 35 3.49 -4.49 8.56
CA SER A 35 3.00 -5.64 9.32
C SER A 35 2.81 -5.29 10.80
N ALA A 36 3.67 -4.43 11.35
CA ALA A 36 3.55 -3.90 12.70
C ALA A 36 2.29 -3.04 12.87
N ILE A 37 1.92 -2.25 11.86
CA ILE A 37 0.67 -1.48 11.87
C ILE A 37 -0.54 -2.38 12.12
N LEU A 38 -0.68 -3.48 11.37
CA LEU A 38 -1.81 -4.39 11.53
C LEU A 38 -1.84 -5.04 12.93
N LYS A 39 -0.68 -5.37 13.50
CA LYS A 39 -0.60 -5.89 14.88
C LYS A 39 -1.09 -4.86 15.91
N LEU A 40 -0.71 -3.59 15.76
CA LEU A 40 -1.16 -2.52 16.64
C LEU A 40 -2.68 -2.29 16.53
N VAL A 41 -3.24 -2.41 15.32
CA VAL A 41 -4.70 -2.38 15.11
C VAL A 41 -5.36 -3.56 15.82
N ALA A 42 -4.84 -4.78 15.68
CA ALA A 42 -5.36 -5.97 16.38
C ALA A 42 -5.29 -5.84 17.92
N MET A 43 -4.31 -5.10 18.43
CA MET A 43 -4.16 -4.78 19.86
C MET A 43 -5.08 -3.65 20.34
N ASN A 44 -5.98 -3.13 19.49
CA ASN A 44 -6.87 -2.01 19.78
C ASN A 44 -6.15 -0.69 20.11
N ILE A 45 -4.93 -0.47 19.59
CA ILE A 45 -4.20 0.79 19.78
C ILE A 45 -4.76 1.92 18.90
N GLY A 46 -5.43 1.58 17.80
CA GLY A 46 -6.05 2.56 16.92
C GLY A 46 -6.48 1.96 15.58
N ILE A 47 -6.80 2.86 14.63
CA ILE A 47 -7.20 2.52 13.26
C ILE A 47 -6.12 2.92 12.25
N SER A 48 -6.09 2.25 11.10
CA SER A 48 -5.18 2.54 10.00
C SER A 48 -5.85 2.36 8.64
N PHE A 49 -5.30 3.01 7.62
CA PHE A 49 -5.51 2.63 6.22
C PHE A 49 -4.59 1.46 5.85
N THR A 50 -5.01 0.61 4.94
CA THR A 50 -4.20 -0.51 4.45
C THR A 50 -4.64 -0.90 3.03
N PRO A 51 -3.72 -1.29 2.12
CA PRO A 51 -4.10 -1.79 0.81
C PRO A 51 -4.79 -3.16 0.92
N LYS A 52 -5.74 -3.44 0.02
CA LYS A 52 -6.51 -4.71 -0.02
C LYS A 52 -5.60 -5.95 -0.01
N GLN A 53 -4.43 -5.88 -0.62
CA GLN A 53 -3.45 -6.96 -0.71
C GLN A 53 -2.91 -7.38 0.65
N ALA A 54 -2.84 -6.46 1.62
CA ALA A 54 -2.37 -6.75 2.98
C ALA A 54 -3.41 -7.52 3.82
N LEU A 55 -4.65 -7.64 3.33
CA LEU A 55 -5.75 -8.29 4.05
C LEU A 55 -5.83 -9.82 3.84
N ARG A 56 -4.96 -10.41 2.99
CA ARG A 56 -5.04 -11.83 2.62
C ARG A 56 -4.94 -12.81 3.81
N ASN A 57 -4.33 -12.39 4.92
CA ASN A 57 -4.21 -13.16 6.16
C ASN A 57 -4.51 -12.27 7.37
N LEU A 58 -5.65 -11.58 7.35
CA LEU A 58 -6.01 -10.63 8.39
C LEU A 58 -6.26 -11.33 9.74
N ASP A 59 -5.72 -10.75 10.82
CA ASP A 59 -6.05 -11.19 12.17
C ASP A 59 -7.56 -11.08 12.40
N LYS A 60 -8.16 -12.09 13.05
CA LYS A 60 -9.61 -12.17 13.30
C LYS A 60 -10.14 -11.02 14.17
N GLN A 61 -9.26 -10.34 14.89
CA GLN A 61 -9.58 -9.18 15.72
C GLN A 61 -9.74 -7.89 14.89
N ILE A 62 -9.30 -7.89 13.62
CA ILE A 62 -9.36 -6.71 12.77
C ILE A 62 -10.60 -6.81 11.87
N VAL A 63 -11.38 -5.74 11.86
CA VAL A 63 -12.46 -5.52 10.89
C VAL A 63 -11.95 -4.57 9.80
N ALA A 64 -11.88 -5.04 8.57
CA ALA A 64 -11.53 -4.21 7.42
C ALA A 64 -12.81 -3.58 6.82
N ILE A 65 -12.85 -2.25 6.77
CA ILE A 65 -13.95 -1.50 6.17
C ILE A 65 -13.52 -1.05 4.77
N PRO A 66 -14.22 -1.46 3.69
CA PRO A 66 -13.87 -1.03 2.34
C PRO A 66 -14.18 0.46 2.15
N ILE A 67 -13.28 1.16 1.47
CA ILE A 67 -13.48 2.56 1.07
C ILE A 67 -13.99 2.56 -0.36
N ASN A 68 -15.25 2.98 -0.53
CA ASN A 68 -15.89 3.10 -1.84
C ASN A 68 -15.68 4.52 -2.39
N ASN A 69 -14.45 4.84 -2.79
CA ASN A 69 -14.11 6.10 -3.43
C ASN A 69 -13.25 5.80 -4.67
N GLU A 70 -13.68 6.31 -5.83
CA GLU A 70 -12.99 6.10 -7.09
C GLU A 70 -11.60 6.75 -7.13
N HIS A 71 -11.27 7.67 -6.23
CA HIS A 71 -9.94 8.27 -6.11
C HIS A 71 -9.05 7.58 -5.08
N CYS A 72 -9.56 6.59 -4.34
CA CYS A 72 -8.83 5.90 -3.28
C CYS A 72 -8.13 4.62 -3.80
N TYR A 73 -7.36 4.76 -4.87
CA TYR A 73 -6.52 3.70 -5.42
C TYR A 73 -5.07 4.14 -5.59
N ARG A 74 -4.17 3.16 -5.69
CA ARG A 74 -2.77 3.37 -6.04
C ARG A 74 -2.39 2.43 -7.16
N GLU A 75 -1.69 2.96 -8.16
CA GLU A 75 -1.06 2.16 -9.21
C GLU A 75 0.28 1.59 -8.72
N ILE A 76 0.50 0.29 -8.93
CA ILE A 76 1.78 -0.37 -8.66
C ILE A 76 2.56 -0.43 -9.97
N GLY A 77 3.70 0.25 -10.02
CA GLY A 77 4.53 0.35 -11.21
C GLY A 77 5.79 -0.52 -11.16
N LEU A 78 6.26 -0.93 -12.34
CA LEU A 78 7.57 -1.54 -12.55
C LEU A 78 8.50 -0.54 -13.25
N ALA A 79 9.59 -0.15 -12.58
CA ALA A 79 10.55 0.83 -13.10
C ALA A 79 11.92 0.20 -13.42
N TYR A 80 12.54 0.66 -14.50
CA TYR A 80 13.89 0.27 -14.90
C TYR A 80 14.60 1.41 -15.64
N LYS A 81 15.93 1.45 -15.58
CA LYS A 81 16.74 2.48 -16.25
C LYS A 81 16.85 2.21 -17.74
N LYS A 82 16.38 3.13 -18.58
CA LYS A 82 16.47 3.01 -20.05
C LYS A 82 17.91 3.07 -20.57
N SER A 83 18.79 3.80 -19.88
CA SER A 83 20.18 4.06 -20.30
C SER A 83 21.19 3.05 -19.76
N HIS A 84 20.74 1.91 -19.24
CA HIS A 84 21.61 0.88 -18.69
C HIS A 84 21.42 -0.44 -19.44
N TYR A 85 22.47 -1.26 -19.51
CA TYR A 85 22.36 -2.58 -20.11
C TYR A 85 21.30 -3.39 -19.38
N PHE A 86 20.29 -3.83 -20.12
CA PHE A 86 19.20 -4.61 -19.59
C PHE A 86 19.46 -6.08 -19.92
N THR A 87 19.80 -6.88 -18.91
CA THR A 87 20.17 -8.28 -19.11
C THR A 87 18.99 -9.09 -19.65
N GLU A 88 19.28 -10.21 -20.33
CA GLU A 88 18.23 -11.15 -20.75
C GLU A 88 17.39 -11.62 -19.56
N VAL A 89 18.02 -11.90 -18.42
CA VAL A 89 17.33 -12.27 -17.17
C VAL A 89 16.38 -11.16 -16.71
N ALA A 90 16.80 -9.90 -16.74
CA ALA A 90 15.94 -8.77 -16.39
C ALA A 90 14.78 -8.60 -17.38
N SER A 91 15.02 -8.88 -18.67
CA SER A 91 13.99 -8.90 -19.70
C SER A 91 12.96 -10.01 -19.46
N SER A 92 13.41 -11.24 -19.18
CA SER A 92 12.54 -12.35 -18.83
C SER A 92 11.73 -12.06 -17.58
N PHE A 93 12.33 -11.46 -16.55
CA PHE A 93 11.62 -11.05 -15.34
C PHE A 93 10.57 -9.98 -15.61
N LYS A 94 10.89 -8.94 -16.39
CA LYS A 94 9.95 -7.89 -16.77
C LYS A 94 8.74 -8.48 -17.52
N THR A 95 8.98 -9.36 -18.49
CA THR A 95 7.92 -10.04 -19.24
C THR A 95 7.06 -10.86 -18.29
N PHE A 96 7.67 -11.72 -17.47
CA PHE A 96 6.95 -12.54 -16.49
C PHE A 96 6.06 -11.71 -15.55
N VAL A 97 6.59 -10.64 -14.95
CA VAL A 97 5.82 -9.79 -14.03
C VAL A 97 4.65 -9.13 -14.76
N THR A 98 4.88 -8.60 -15.97
CA THR A 98 3.84 -7.94 -16.75
C THR A 98 2.72 -8.93 -17.10
N ASP A 99 3.08 -10.11 -17.62
CA ASP A 99 2.13 -11.15 -17.99
C ASP A 99 1.35 -11.68 -16.77
N TYR A 100 2.02 -11.83 -15.63
CA TYR A 100 1.40 -12.28 -14.39
C TYR A 100 0.30 -11.32 -13.92
N PHE A 101 0.60 -10.02 -13.85
CA PHE A 101 -0.37 -9.03 -13.38
C PHE A 101 -1.46 -8.71 -14.41
N GLN A 102 -1.24 -8.94 -15.71
CA GLN A 102 -2.28 -8.80 -16.74
C GLN A 102 -3.27 -9.97 -16.76
N ASN A 103 -2.81 -11.19 -16.46
CA ASN A 103 -3.61 -12.40 -16.67
C ASN A 103 -4.09 -13.11 -15.39
N HIS A 104 -3.44 -12.87 -14.24
CA HIS A 104 -3.67 -13.65 -13.03
C HIS A 104 -4.13 -12.84 -11.81
N ILE A 105 -4.16 -11.51 -11.90
CA ILE A 105 -4.64 -10.64 -10.83
C ILE A 105 -5.76 -9.77 -11.40
N ASN A 106 -7.00 -10.17 -11.13
CA ASN A 106 -8.20 -9.34 -11.15
C ASN A 106 -8.65 -9.11 -9.70
#